data_AF-A0A1Q6LHD7-F1
#
_entry.id   AF-A0A1Q6LHD7-F1
#
_cell.length_a   1.000
_cell.length_b   1.000
_cell.length_c   1.000
_cell.angle_alpha   90.00
_cell.angle_beta   90.00
_cell.angle_gamma   90.00
#
_symmetry.space_group_name_H-M   'P 1'
#
loop_
_entity.id
_entity.type
_entity.pdbx_description
1 polymer ?
#
loop_
_entity_poly.entity_id
_entity_poly.type
_entity_poly.pdbx_seq_one_letter_code
_entity_poly.pdbx_strand_id
1 'polypeptide(L)'
;MREKVTFNLRSPFPELESICYLFNKMMISGKGNHAELKIGKSKDIDYITINVYRCRKYPSVTLNRDVDLIDFETENFVSSVDFSKSILFFESDSTGKFITIYICDSYNDLPDNTCKLAKFPPVKFNNSSPLLDVKFELRKPFDEIAYFANIINSMLASGVRSHISVSSDNHFSIAFLYSDLDRPSLKLEIGLIKGSFPKKNAYILSEYNISCSRDIPLNSSFSVFRSNDINYGQIIHIYVYKPKDKKLLDELTRQFALFAI
;
A
#
# COMPACT_ATOMS: atom_id res chain seq x y z
N MET A 1 -27.09 -3.00 -12.63
CA MET A 1 -26.56 -2.35 -13.85
C MET A 1 -25.05 -2.35 -13.76
N ARG A 2 -24.36 -2.51 -14.88
CA ARG A 2 -22.90 -2.54 -14.94
C ARG A 2 -22.42 -1.34 -15.74
N GLU A 3 -21.78 -0.41 -15.07
CA GLU A 3 -21.05 0.69 -15.70
C GLU A 3 -19.55 0.48 -15.55
N LYS A 4 -18.74 1.09 -16.41
CA LYS A 4 -17.29 1.00 -16.34
C LYS A 4 -16.63 2.29 -16.77
N VAL A 5 -15.54 2.62 -16.09
CA VAL A 5 -14.63 3.70 -16.46
C VAL A 5 -13.22 3.13 -16.61
N THR A 6 -12.47 3.65 -17.58
CA THR A 6 -11.09 3.22 -17.84
C THR A 6 -10.18 4.43 -17.80
N PHE A 7 -9.07 4.31 -17.08
CA PHE A 7 -8.08 5.35 -16.96
C PHE A 7 -6.75 4.90 -17.56
N ASN A 8 -6.15 5.77 -18.37
CA ASN A 8 -4.79 5.62 -18.87
C ASN A 8 -3.84 6.25 -17.84
N LEU A 9 -2.86 5.49 -17.37
CA LEU A 9 -1.91 5.98 -16.38
C LEU A 9 -0.75 6.69 -17.07
N ARG A 10 -0.36 7.89 -16.60
CA ARG A 10 0.77 8.67 -17.18
C ARG A 10 2.09 7.90 -17.09
N SER A 11 2.24 7.15 -16.02
CA SER A 11 3.36 6.24 -15.79
C SER A 11 2.82 4.83 -15.56
N PRO A 12 3.42 3.79 -16.16
CA PRO A 12 3.08 2.41 -15.82
C PRO A 12 3.30 2.13 -14.33
N PHE A 13 2.52 1.20 -13.78
CA PHE A 13 2.72 0.65 -12.44
C PHE A 13 2.80 -0.87 -12.49
N PRO A 14 4.01 -1.45 -12.50
CA PRO A 14 4.19 -2.89 -12.71
C PRO A 14 3.38 -3.78 -11.74
N GLU A 15 3.18 -3.33 -10.50
CA GLU A 15 2.44 -4.08 -9.49
C GLU A 15 0.91 -3.97 -9.58
N LEU A 16 0.38 -3.14 -10.49
CA LEU A 16 -1.04 -2.77 -10.52
C LEU A 16 -1.99 -3.95 -10.75
N GLU A 17 -1.65 -4.86 -11.66
CA GLU A 17 -2.48 -6.05 -11.92
C GLU A 17 -2.64 -6.90 -10.66
N SER A 18 -1.55 -7.08 -9.91
CA SER A 18 -1.55 -7.81 -8.64
C SER A 18 -2.33 -7.06 -7.54
N ILE A 19 -2.24 -5.73 -7.50
CA ILE A 19 -3.03 -4.90 -6.59
C ILE A 19 -4.54 -5.03 -6.92
N CYS A 20 -4.92 -4.94 -8.19
CA CYS A 20 -6.30 -5.10 -8.65
C CYS A 20 -6.84 -6.49 -8.32
N TYR A 21 -6.05 -7.54 -8.53
CA TYR A 21 -6.40 -8.90 -8.12
C TYR A 21 -6.72 -8.99 -6.62
N LEU A 22 -5.90 -8.37 -5.76
CA LEU A 22 -6.13 -8.37 -4.32
C LEU A 22 -7.36 -7.53 -3.94
N PHE A 23 -7.57 -6.37 -4.56
CA PHE A 23 -8.77 -5.57 -4.35
C PHE A 23 -10.04 -6.37 -4.68
N ASN A 24 -10.08 -7.03 -5.83
CA ASN A 24 -11.18 -7.90 -6.23
C ASN A 24 -11.43 -9.00 -5.21
N LYS A 25 -10.37 -9.68 -4.75
CA LYS A 25 -10.47 -10.72 -3.72
C LYS A 25 -11.05 -10.17 -2.42
N MET A 26 -10.62 -8.98 -2.00
CA MET A 26 -11.12 -8.32 -0.81
C MET A 26 -12.61 -7.94 -0.95
N MET A 27 -13.08 -7.52 -2.12
CA MET A 27 -14.48 -7.18 -2.37
C MET A 27 -15.39 -8.41 -2.39
N ILE A 28 -14.91 -9.54 -2.92
CA ILE A 28 -15.67 -10.79 -2.99
C ILE A 28 -15.76 -11.48 -1.62
N SER A 29 -14.63 -11.56 -0.89
CA SER A 29 -14.54 -12.42 0.30
C SER A 29 -14.82 -11.71 1.62
N GLY A 30 -14.68 -10.38 1.68
CA GLY A 30 -14.78 -9.64 2.93
C GLY A 30 -16.16 -9.04 3.18
N LYS A 31 -16.94 -9.66 4.07
CA LYS A 31 -18.26 -9.16 4.46
C LYS A 31 -18.18 -7.74 5.03
N GLY A 32 -18.70 -6.74 4.32
CA GLY A 32 -18.68 -5.34 4.74
C GLY A 32 -17.45 -4.57 4.26
N ASN A 33 -16.61 -5.19 3.44
CA ASN A 33 -15.63 -4.46 2.65
C ASN A 33 -16.34 -3.66 1.56
N HIS A 34 -15.79 -2.50 1.23
CA HIS A 34 -16.23 -1.69 0.10
C HIS A 34 -15.05 -0.89 -0.44
N ALA A 35 -15.24 -0.25 -1.58
CA ALA A 35 -14.25 0.63 -2.15
C ALA A 35 -14.89 1.91 -2.70
N GLU A 36 -14.10 2.96 -2.75
CA GLU A 36 -14.49 4.26 -3.30
C GLU A 36 -13.47 4.66 -4.37
N LEU A 37 -13.97 5.20 -5.48
CA LEU A 37 -13.17 5.88 -6.49
C LEU A 37 -13.36 7.39 -6.31
N LYS A 38 -12.26 8.14 -6.33
CA LYS A 38 -12.28 9.61 -6.37
C LYS A 38 -11.40 10.07 -7.51
N ILE A 39 -11.84 11.12 -8.18
CA ILE A 39 -11.04 11.87 -9.14
C ILE A 39 -10.59 13.16 -8.46
N GLY A 40 -9.37 13.57 -8.74
CA GLY A 40 -8.86 14.84 -8.28
C GLY A 40 -7.88 15.44 -9.28
N LYS A 41 -7.56 16.71 -9.04
CA LYS A 41 -6.59 17.46 -9.83
C LYS A 41 -5.57 18.10 -8.92
N SER A 42 -4.29 17.90 -9.22
CA SER A 42 -3.17 18.53 -8.52
C SER A 42 -2.33 19.26 -9.55
N LYS A 43 -2.28 20.60 -9.45
CA LYS A 43 -1.71 21.47 -10.50
C LYS A 43 -2.40 21.14 -11.84
N ASP A 44 -1.66 20.63 -12.81
CA ASP A 44 -2.14 20.23 -14.14
C ASP A 44 -2.13 18.71 -14.36
N ILE A 45 -2.16 17.95 -13.25
CA ILE A 45 -2.16 16.48 -13.25
C ILE A 45 -3.48 15.99 -12.69
N ASP A 46 -4.25 15.33 -13.55
CA ASP A 46 -5.42 14.57 -13.13
C ASP A 46 -4.96 13.27 -12.49
N TYR A 47 -5.63 12.87 -11.42
CA TYR A 47 -5.33 11.64 -10.70
C TYR A 47 -6.59 10.97 -10.22
N ILE A 48 -6.48 9.66 -10.02
CA ILE A 48 -7.49 8.86 -9.34
C ILE A 48 -6.98 8.41 -7.98
N THR A 49 -7.88 8.31 -7.02
CA THR A 49 -7.66 7.68 -5.72
C THR A 49 -8.68 6.56 -5.54
N ILE A 50 -8.20 5.34 -5.33
CA ILE A 50 -9.02 4.19 -4.98
C ILE A 50 -8.76 3.87 -3.51
N ASN A 51 -9.81 3.97 -2.69
CA ASN A 51 -9.77 3.59 -1.29
C ASN A 51 -10.49 2.27 -1.10
N VAL A 52 -9.84 1.29 -0.49
CA VAL A 52 -10.43 0.00 -0.14
C VAL A 52 -10.55 -0.10 1.38
N TYR A 53 -11.77 -0.33 1.85
CA TYR A 53 -12.12 -0.33 3.27
C TYR A 53 -12.40 -1.76 3.74
N ARG A 54 -11.76 -2.17 4.85
CA ARG A 54 -12.01 -3.47 5.49
C ARG A 54 -12.95 -3.34 6.68
N CYS A 55 -14.26 -3.29 6.43
CA CYS A 55 -15.30 -3.25 7.47
C CYS A 55 -15.10 -2.13 8.51
N ARG A 56 -14.59 -0.97 8.09
CA ARG A 56 -14.19 0.13 8.97
C ARG A 56 -14.31 1.47 8.27
N LYS A 57 -14.25 2.56 9.04
CA LYS A 57 -14.51 3.93 8.55
C LYS A 57 -13.35 4.58 7.80
N TYR A 58 -12.15 4.01 7.85
CA TYR A 58 -10.95 4.58 7.23
C TYR A 58 -10.33 3.58 6.24
N PRO A 59 -9.73 4.04 5.13
CA PRO A 59 -9.18 3.18 4.10
C PRO A 59 -8.16 2.20 4.69
N SER A 60 -8.16 0.96 4.22
CA SER A 60 -7.14 -0.07 4.53
C SER A 60 -6.04 -0.09 3.52
N VAL A 61 -6.41 0.11 2.27
CA VAL A 61 -5.46 0.29 1.20
C VAL A 61 -5.91 1.49 0.39
N THR A 62 -4.99 2.39 0.10
CA THR A 62 -5.22 3.51 -0.80
C THR A 62 -4.25 3.38 -1.97
N LEU A 63 -4.77 3.44 -3.19
CA LEU A 63 -4.01 3.48 -4.43
C LEU A 63 -4.25 4.86 -5.07
N ASN A 64 -3.17 5.59 -5.35
CA ASN A 64 -3.23 6.85 -6.08
C ASN A 64 -2.47 6.70 -7.39
N ARG A 65 -3.07 7.09 -8.51
CA ARG A 65 -2.41 7.08 -9.81
C ARG A 65 -2.67 8.36 -10.57
N ASP A 66 -1.61 8.91 -11.14
CA ASP A 66 -1.68 9.99 -12.10
C ASP A 66 -2.15 9.42 -13.44
N VAL A 67 -3.12 10.09 -14.03
CA VAL A 67 -3.77 9.64 -15.25
C VAL A 67 -3.62 10.68 -16.34
N ASP A 68 -3.77 10.24 -17.59
CA ASP A 68 -3.99 11.15 -18.69
C ASP A 68 -5.29 11.95 -18.47
N LEU A 69 -5.56 12.92 -19.35
CA LEU A 69 -6.74 13.78 -19.22
C LEU A 69 -8.01 12.94 -18.99
N ILE A 70 -8.74 13.27 -17.92
CA ILE A 70 -10.06 12.72 -17.66
C ILE A 70 -11.09 13.59 -18.39
N ASP A 71 -11.95 12.97 -19.19
CA ASP A 71 -13.01 13.69 -19.87
C ASP A 71 -14.14 14.09 -18.90
N PHE A 72 -14.88 15.14 -19.26
CA PHE A 72 -15.93 15.72 -18.44
C PHE A 72 -17.09 14.74 -18.16
N GLU A 73 -17.37 13.81 -19.06
CA GLU A 73 -18.45 12.81 -18.86
C GLU A 73 -18.04 11.82 -17.77
N THR A 74 -16.81 11.31 -17.83
CA THR A 74 -16.22 10.44 -16.80
C THR A 74 -16.16 11.14 -15.44
N GLU A 75 -15.73 12.40 -15.38
CA GLU A 75 -15.66 13.17 -14.14
C GLU A 75 -17.04 13.38 -13.50
N ASN A 76 -18.04 13.79 -14.29
CA ASN A 76 -19.40 13.98 -13.81
C ASN A 76 -20.02 12.67 -13.34
N PHE A 77 -19.84 11.60 -14.11
CA PHE A 77 -20.36 10.29 -13.78
C PHE A 77 -19.80 9.83 -12.43
N VAL A 78 -18.47 9.78 -12.27
CA VAL A 78 -17.83 9.35 -11.02
C VAL A 78 -18.25 10.23 -9.83
N SER A 79 -18.40 11.54 -10.04
CA SER A 79 -18.85 12.48 -9.00
C SER A 79 -20.32 12.27 -8.58
N SER A 80 -21.13 11.68 -9.46
CA SER A 80 -22.57 11.42 -9.21
C SER A 80 -22.84 10.05 -8.57
N VAL A 81 -21.89 9.11 -8.62
CA VAL A 81 -22.06 7.75 -8.13
C VAL A 81 -22.00 7.68 -6.60
N ASP A 82 -22.99 7.05 -5.98
CA ASP A 82 -22.99 6.69 -4.56
C ASP A 82 -22.26 5.35 -4.34
N PHE A 83 -20.93 5.42 -4.21
CA PHE A 83 -20.09 4.23 -4.01
C PHE A 83 -20.41 3.43 -2.74
N SER A 84 -21.16 3.98 -1.78
CA SER A 84 -21.59 3.23 -0.59
C SER A 84 -22.62 2.14 -0.92
N LYS A 85 -23.25 2.22 -2.09
CA LYS A 85 -24.25 1.27 -2.59
C LYS A 85 -23.77 0.45 -3.78
N SER A 86 -22.55 0.70 -4.25
CA SER A 86 -21.95 0.01 -5.39
C SER A 86 -20.85 -0.94 -4.95
N ILE A 87 -20.61 -1.96 -5.78
CA ILE A 87 -19.47 -2.86 -5.67
C ILE A 87 -18.50 -2.44 -6.77
N LEU A 88 -17.27 -2.09 -6.38
CA LEU A 88 -16.20 -1.82 -7.33
C LEU A 88 -15.42 -3.09 -7.63
N PHE A 89 -15.15 -3.30 -8.91
CA PHE A 89 -14.31 -4.38 -9.39
C PHE A 89 -13.29 -3.84 -10.38
N PHE A 90 -12.06 -4.37 -10.32
CA PHE A 90 -10.90 -3.75 -10.93
C PHE A 90 -10.30 -4.67 -11.97
N GLU A 91 -9.96 -4.12 -13.12
CA GLU A 91 -9.22 -4.79 -14.17
C GLU A 91 -8.04 -3.93 -14.57
N SER A 92 -6.90 -4.56 -14.85
CA SER A 92 -5.69 -3.88 -15.32
C SER A 92 -4.96 -4.82 -16.26
N ASP A 93 -4.21 -4.24 -17.18
CA ASP A 93 -3.36 -4.98 -18.08
C ASP A 93 -2.05 -5.38 -17.38
N SER A 94 -1.33 -6.36 -17.93
CA SER A 94 -0.08 -6.86 -17.34
C SER A 94 1.06 -5.83 -17.36
N THR A 95 0.92 -4.72 -18.10
CA THR A 95 1.91 -3.63 -18.09
C THR A 95 1.63 -2.59 -17.02
N GLY A 96 0.43 -2.62 -16.41
CA GLY A 96 -0.02 -1.64 -15.43
C GLY A 96 -0.14 -0.24 -16.02
N LYS A 97 -0.50 -0.13 -17.30
CA LYS A 97 -0.73 1.15 -17.99
C LYS A 97 -2.18 1.59 -17.92
N PHE A 98 -3.10 0.65 -17.72
CA PHE A 98 -4.52 0.94 -17.66
C PHE A 98 -5.13 0.37 -16.40
N ILE A 99 -6.17 1.04 -15.91
CA ILE A 99 -7.08 0.48 -14.92
C ILE A 99 -8.52 0.74 -15.37
N THR A 100 -9.28 -0.34 -15.49
CA THR A 100 -10.72 -0.31 -15.68
C THR A 100 -11.39 -0.61 -14.35
N ILE A 101 -12.37 0.20 -13.99
CA ILE A 101 -13.14 0.07 -12.77
C ILE A 101 -14.59 -0.15 -13.17
N TYR A 102 -15.09 -1.34 -12.85
CA TYR A 102 -16.48 -1.71 -12.99
C TYR A 102 -17.24 -1.28 -11.73
N ILE A 103 -18.39 -0.65 -11.95
CA ILE A 103 -19.30 -0.19 -10.91
C ILE A 103 -20.56 -1.04 -11.05
N CYS A 104 -20.78 -1.92 -10.09
CA CYS A 104 -21.81 -2.94 -10.11
C CYS A 104 -22.81 -2.73 -8.98
N ASP A 105 -24.10 -2.87 -9.25
CA ASP A 105 -25.15 -2.80 -8.22
C ASP A 105 -25.27 -4.10 -7.42
N SER A 106 -24.84 -5.22 -8.01
CA SER A 106 -24.97 -6.55 -7.40
C SER A 106 -23.78 -7.45 -7.67
N TYR A 107 -23.57 -8.44 -6.79
CA TYR A 107 -22.53 -9.45 -6.97
C TYR A 107 -22.75 -10.33 -8.23
N ASN A 108 -23.98 -10.40 -8.74
CA ASN A 108 -24.30 -11.13 -9.98
C ASN A 108 -23.82 -10.38 -11.24
N ASP A 109 -23.55 -9.08 -11.12
CA ASP A 109 -23.07 -8.25 -12.22
C ASP A 109 -21.53 -8.22 -12.31
N LEU A 110 -20.83 -8.86 -11.36
CA LEU A 110 -19.38 -8.86 -11.32
C LEU A 110 -18.80 -9.62 -12.51
N PRO A 111 -17.81 -9.04 -13.21
CA PRO A 111 -17.06 -9.79 -14.21
C PRO A 111 -16.17 -10.84 -13.53
N ASP A 112 -15.67 -11.78 -14.35
CA ASP A 112 -14.64 -12.69 -13.90
C ASP A 112 -13.37 -11.92 -13.51
N ASN A 113 -12.68 -12.40 -12.46
CA ASN A 113 -11.39 -11.83 -12.06
C ASN A 113 -10.30 -12.24 -13.06
N THR A 114 -10.05 -11.38 -14.06
CA THR A 114 -9.03 -11.61 -15.10
C THR A 114 -7.62 -11.25 -14.64
N CYS A 115 -7.48 -10.37 -13.66
CA CYS A 115 -6.19 -9.99 -13.09
C CYS A 115 -5.49 -11.18 -12.44
N LYS A 116 -4.16 -11.18 -12.51
CA LYS A 116 -3.32 -12.24 -11.94
C LYS A 116 -2.44 -11.72 -10.83
N LEU A 117 -2.29 -12.54 -9.80
CA LEU A 117 -1.27 -12.33 -8.79
C LEU A 117 0.09 -12.77 -9.34
N ALA A 118 0.97 -11.81 -9.59
CA ALA A 118 2.33 -12.09 -10.01
C ALA A 118 3.13 -12.75 -8.87
N LYS A 119 4.08 -13.62 -9.24
CA LYS A 119 5.08 -14.13 -8.32
C LYS A 119 6.23 -13.13 -8.28
N PHE A 120 6.39 -12.47 -7.14
CA PHE A 120 7.53 -11.60 -6.91
C PHE A 120 8.69 -12.41 -6.31
N PRO A 121 9.95 -12.10 -6.65
CA PRO A 121 11.10 -12.72 -6.02
C PRO A 121 11.01 -12.53 -4.49
N PRO A 122 11.14 -13.60 -3.69
CA PRO A 122 11.14 -13.45 -2.24
C PRO A 122 12.35 -12.62 -1.82
N VAL A 123 12.13 -11.62 -0.97
CA VAL A 123 13.26 -10.90 -0.36
C VAL A 123 13.91 -11.83 0.65
N LYS A 124 15.18 -12.18 0.40
CA LYS A 124 15.94 -13.06 1.28
C LYS A 124 16.35 -12.26 2.52
N PHE A 125 15.87 -12.68 3.69
CA PHE A 125 16.59 -12.41 4.92
C PHE A 125 17.96 -13.08 4.79
N ASN A 126 19.00 -12.29 4.55
CA ASN A 126 20.35 -12.77 4.74
C ASN A 126 20.71 -12.59 6.23
N ASN A 127 21.67 -13.36 6.74
CA ASN A 127 22.17 -13.20 8.10
C ASN A 127 22.99 -11.90 8.30
N SER A 128 22.82 -10.89 7.44
CA SER A 128 23.54 -9.63 7.61
C SER A 128 22.94 -8.84 8.77
N SER A 129 23.76 -8.13 9.54
CA SER A 129 23.28 -7.33 10.66
C SER A 129 22.28 -6.27 10.21
N PRO A 130 21.13 -6.11 10.90
CA PRO A 130 20.17 -5.08 10.55
C PRO A 130 20.78 -3.71 10.82
N LEU A 131 20.40 -2.73 10.00
CA LEU A 131 20.38 -1.35 10.45
C LEU A 131 19.18 -1.12 11.36
N LEU A 132 18.02 -1.69 10.98
CA LEU A 132 16.77 -1.61 11.73
C LEU A 132 15.99 -2.92 11.61
N ASP A 133 15.39 -3.35 12.72
CA ASP A 133 14.57 -4.55 12.84
C ASP A 133 13.36 -4.23 13.74
N VAL A 134 12.17 -4.13 13.15
CA VAL A 134 10.94 -3.80 13.88
C VAL A 134 9.79 -4.72 13.51
N LYS A 135 8.98 -5.06 14.52
CA LYS A 135 7.82 -5.93 14.36
C LYS A 135 6.56 -5.26 14.88
N PHE A 136 5.45 -5.50 14.19
CA PHE A 136 4.13 -5.01 14.55
C PHE A 136 3.14 -6.16 14.50
N GLU A 137 2.34 -6.32 15.55
CA GLU A 137 1.30 -7.34 15.59
C GLU A 137 -0.07 -6.73 15.29
N LEU A 138 -0.79 -7.33 14.35
CA LEU A 138 -2.08 -6.85 13.90
C LEU A 138 -3.17 -7.15 14.93
N ARG A 139 -4.06 -6.18 15.14
CA ARG A 139 -5.23 -6.36 16.01
C ARG A 139 -6.21 -7.40 15.50
N LYS A 140 -6.39 -7.46 14.17
CA LYS A 140 -7.34 -8.36 13.50
C LYS A 140 -6.66 -9.03 12.32
N PRO A 141 -7.08 -10.26 11.95
CA PRO A 141 -6.62 -10.92 10.74
C PRO A 141 -6.75 -10.02 9.50
N PHE A 142 -5.76 -10.08 8.63
CA PHE A 142 -5.76 -9.49 7.29
C PHE A 142 -5.23 -10.51 6.29
N ASP A 143 -6.11 -11.35 5.76
CA ASP A 143 -5.73 -12.51 4.96
C ASP A 143 -4.92 -12.14 3.70
N GLU A 144 -5.18 -10.96 3.11
CA GLU A 144 -4.46 -10.50 1.94
C GLU A 144 -3.09 -9.89 2.25
N ILE A 145 -2.76 -9.59 3.51
CA ILE A 145 -1.51 -8.88 3.85
C ILE A 145 -0.26 -9.65 3.44
N ALA A 146 -0.31 -10.98 3.46
CA ALA A 146 0.79 -11.83 3.00
C ALA A 146 1.03 -11.70 1.48
N TYR A 147 -0.02 -11.46 0.70
CA TYR A 147 0.10 -11.21 -0.74
C TYR A 147 0.56 -9.79 -1.02
N PHE A 148 0.06 -8.81 -0.25
CA PHE A 148 0.59 -7.44 -0.29
C PHE A 148 2.08 -7.38 0.05
N ALA A 149 2.58 -8.23 0.94
CA ALA A 149 4.01 -8.30 1.25
C ALA A 149 4.86 -8.56 -0.01
N ASN A 150 4.40 -9.41 -0.92
CA ASN A 150 5.13 -9.67 -2.17
C ASN A 150 5.16 -8.45 -3.09
N ILE A 151 4.03 -7.75 -3.22
CA ILE A 151 3.91 -6.49 -3.97
C ILE A 151 4.82 -5.42 -3.37
N ILE A 152 4.75 -5.21 -2.05
CA ILE A 152 5.56 -4.24 -1.32
C ILE A 152 7.05 -4.52 -1.54
N ASN A 153 7.46 -5.78 -1.40
CA ASN A 153 8.85 -6.16 -1.60
C ASN A 153 9.34 -5.91 -3.03
N SER A 154 8.48 -6.07 -4.05
CA SER A 154 8.79 -5.68 -5.44
C SER A 154 9.06 -4.19 -5.57
N MET A 155 8.18 -3.37 -4.97
CA MET A 155 8.34 -1.92 -4.96
C MET A 155 9.64 -1.51 -4.25
N LEU A 156 9.91 -2.08 -3.08
CA LEU A 156 11.13 -1.82 -2.31
C LEU A 156 12.40 -2.24 -3.08
N ALA A 157 12.38 -3.41 -3.72
CA ALA A 157 13.50 -3.89 -4.54
C ALA A 157 13.77 -3.01 -5.76
N SER A 158 12.74 -2.34 -6.27
CA SER A 158 12.84 -1.37 -7.38
C SER A 158 13.27 0.03 -6.92
N GLY A 159 13.61 0.20 -5.64
CA GLY A 159 14.06 1.49 -5.09
C GLY A 159 12.94 2.49 -4.84
N VAL A 160 11.69 2.03 -4.68
CA VAL A 160 10.58 2.92 -4.35
C VAL A 160 10.73 3.45 -2.93
N ARG A 161 10.61 4.78 -2.78
CA ARG A 161 10.68 5.45 -1.48
C ARG A 161 9.51 5.07 -0.62
N SER A 162 9.73 4.96 0.67
CA SER A 162 8.68 4.61 1.62
C SER A 162 8.83 5.29 2.96
N HIS A 163 7.69 5.46 3.60
CA HIS A 163 7.55 6.09 4.91
C HIS A 163 6.58 5.29 5.78
N ILE A 164 6.93 5.09 7.04
CA ILE A 164 6.09 4.46 8.05
C ILE A 164 5.74 5.41 9.18
N SER A 165 4.58 5.17 9.78
CA SER A 165 4.17 5.83 11.01
C SER A 165 3.28 4.92 11.84
N VAL A 166 3.23 5.19 13.14
CA VAL A 166 2.24 4.59 14.05
C VAL A 166 1.52 5.74 14.76
N SER A 167 0.20 5.81 14.59
CA SER A 167 -0.61 6.84 15.23
C SER A 167 -0.80 6.60 16.72
N SER A 168 -1.28 7.62 17.45
CA SER A 168 -1.64 7.54 18.87
C SER A 168 -2.60 6.41 19.19
N ASP A 169 -3.43 6.06 18.19
CA ASP A 169 -4.54 5.12 18.28
C ASP A 169 -4.11 3.71 17.84
N ASN A 170 -2.80 3.47 17.72
CA ASN A 170 -2.18 2.22 17.28
C ASN A 170 -2.53 1.83 15.83
N HIS A 171 -2.62 2.81 14.93
CA HIS A 171 -2.70 2.52 13.50
C HIS A 171 -1.33 2.62 12.89
N PHE A 172 -0.83 1.50 12.38
CA PHE A 172 0.35 1.46 11.53
C PHE A 172 -0.02 1.91 10.12
N SER A 173 0.80 2.78 9.56
CA SER A 173 0.73 3.17 8.16
C SER A 173 2.08 2.92 7.50
N ILE A 174 2.06 2.36 6.30
CA ILE A 174 3.19 2.38 5.37
C ILE A 174 2.74 2.97 4.04
N ALA A 175 3.48 3.97 3.56
CA ALA A 175 3.20 4.72 2.35
C ALA A 175 4.37 4.58 1.39
N PHE A 176 4.08 4.35 0.11
CA PHE A 176 5.05 4.20 -0.97
C PHE A 176 4.89 5.34 -1.97
N LEU A 177 5.98 6.04 -2.23
CA LEU A 177 6.03 7.23 -3.07
C LEU A 177 6.69 6.87 -4.41
N TYR A 178 5.87 6.60 -5.42
CA TYR A 178 6.32 6.28 -6.78
C TYR A 178 6.03 7.47 -7.70
N SER A 179 7.09 8.04 -8.29
CA SER A 179 7.08 9.24 -9.14
C SER A 179 6.67 10.56 -8.45
N ASP A 180 5.56 10.57 -7.71
CA ASP A 180 5.08 11.73 -6.94
C ASP A 180 5.41 11.55 -5.44
N LEU A 181 6.14 12.52 -4.87
CA LEU A 181 6.55 12.51 -3.46
C LEU A 181 5.50 13.12 -2.52
N ASP A 182 4.53 13.86 -3.05
CA ASP A 182 3.48 14.50 -2.27
C ASP A 182 2.25 13.58 -2.12
N ARG A 183 2.06 12.63 -3.06
CA ARG A 183 0.93 11.69 -3.07
C ARG A 183 1.41 10.23 -3.11
N PRO A 184 1.26 9.46 -2.02
CA PRO A 184 1.61 8.04 -2.00
C PRO A 184 0.84 7.23 -3.03
N SER A 185 1.57 6.55 -3.91
CA SER A 185 0.98 5.72 -4.95
C SER A 185 0.31 4.48 -4.36
N LEU A 186 0.85 3.94 -3.27
CA LEU A 186 0.22 2.89 -2.49
C LEU A 186 0.39 3.22 -1.01
N LYS A 187 -0.67 3.06 -0.22
CA LYS A 187 -0.63 3.20 1.23
C LYS A 187 -1.43 2.09 1.88
N LEU A 188 -0.87 1.45 2.89
CA LEU A 188 -1.57 0.49 3.74
C LEU A 188 -1.73 1.09 5.13
N GLU A 189 -2.94 1.03 5.67
CA GLU A 189 -3.24 1.41 7.05
C GLU A 189 -3.81 0.21 7.80
N ILE A 190 -3.27 -0.10 8.97
CA ILE A 190 -3.57 -1.35 9.66
C ILE A 190 -3.62 -1.09 11.17
N GLY A 191 -4.70 -1.54 11.81
CA GLY A 191 -4.82 -1.48 13.27
C GLY A 191 -3.92 -2.50 13.95
N LEU A 192 -3.11 -2.04 14.89
CA LEU A 192 -2.21 -2.86 15.70
C LEU A 192 -2.84 -3.22 17.05
N ILE A 193 -2.36 -4.29 17.67
CA ILE A 193 -2.68 -4.59 19.07
C ILE A 193 -2.21 -3.41 19.93
N LYS A 194 -3.06 -2.99 20.88
CA LYS A 194 -2.70 -1.89 21.79
C LYS A 194 -1.44 -2.26 22.56
N GLY A 195 -0.41 -1.42 22.45
CA GLY A 195 0.88 -1.66 23.12
C GLY A 195 1.85 -2.55 22.35
N SER A 196 1.49 -3.06 21.16
CA SER A 196 2.41 -3.84 20.33
C SER A 196 3.64 -3.05 19.86
N PHE A 197 3.54 -1.72 19.84
CA PHE A 197 4.65 -0.83 19.55
C PHE A 197 4.78 0.22 20.68
N PRO A 198 5.87 0.20 21.46
CA PRO A 198 6.05 1.15 22.55
C PRO A 198 6.19 2.58 22.02
N LYS A 199 5.37 3.51 22.51
CA LYS A 199 5.43 4.93 22.08
C LYS A 199 6.81 5.55 22.30
N LYS A 200 7.51 5.15 23.36
CA LYS A 200 8.90 5.55 23.63
C LYS A 200 9.89 5.14 22.53
N ASN A 201 9.53 4.17 21.69
CA ASN A 201 10.33 3.70 20.57
C ASN A 201 9.91 4.34 19.24
N ALA A 202 9.03 5.36 19.25
CA ALA A 202 8.59 6.04 18.02
C ALA A 202 9.75 6.62 17.21
N TYR A 203 10.84 7.04 17.87
CA TYR A 203 12.04 7.52 17.19
C TYR A 203 12.68 6.48 16.26
N ILE A 204 12.52 5.17 16.54
CA ILE A 204 13.03 4.09 15.69
C ILE A 204 12.36 4.13 14.30
N LEU A 205 11.10 4.57 14.22
CA LEU A 205 10.42 4.73 12.94
C LEU A 205 11.05 5.84 12.10
N SER A 206 11.62 6.88 12.73
CA SER A 206 12.37 7.92 12.04
C SER A 206 13.62 7.36 11.35
N GLU A 207 14.30 6.38 11.95
CA GLU A 207 15.46 5.72 11.34
C GLU A 207 15.08 5.01 10.04
N TYR A 208 13.92 4.34 10.02
CA TYR A 208 13.35 3.78 8.78
C TYR A 208 13.06 4.88 7.77
N ASN A 209 12.35 5.93 8.17
CA ASN A 209 11.93 7.00 7.27
C ASN A 209 13.14 7.70 6.62
N ILE A 210 14.18 7.98 7.40
CA ILE A 210 15.45 8.54 6.91
C ILE A 210 16.12 7.58 5.93
N SER A 211 16.12 6.29 6.21
CA SER A 211 16.76 5.27 5.37
C SER A 211 16.03 5.03 4.05
N CYS A 212 14.70 5.06 4.07
CA CYS A 212 13.85 4.61 2.98
C CYS A 212 13.18 5.74 2.20
N SER A 213 13.31 7.00 2.63
CA SER A 213 12.84 8.19 1.87
C SER A 213 13.95 8.89 1.07
N ARG A 214 15.18 8.36 1.07
CA ARG A 214 16.32 8.88 0.31
C ARG A 214 16.09 8.79 -1.21
N ASP A 215 16.88 9.53 -1.97
CA ASP A 215 16.91 9.40 -3.44
C ASP A 215 17.28 8.00 -3.90
N ILE A 216 18.22 7.36 -3.18
CA ILE A 216 18.54 5.95 -3.29
C ILE A 216 18.19 5.31 -1.93
N PRO A 217 16.99 4.71 -1.79
CA PRO A 217 16.59 4.05 -0.55
C PRO A 217 17.54 2.91 -0.18
N LEU A 218 17.71 2.68 1.12
CA LEU A 218 18.35 1.45 1.56
C LEU A 218 17.49 0.24 1.23
N ASN A 219 18.17 -0.87 0.90
CA ASN A 219 17.52 -2.17 0.79
C ASN A 219 16.73 -2.43 2.07
N SER A 220 15.50 -2.91 1.91
CA SER A 220 14.60 -3.24 3.00
C SER A 220 13.71 -4.42 2.63
N SER A 221 13.11 -5.04 3.64
CA SER A 221 12.15 -6.13 3.46
C SER A 221 10.91 -5.89 4.31
N PHE A 222 9.78 -6.34 3.78
CA PHE A 222 8.49 -6.38 4.45
C PHE A 222 7.99 -7.82 4.48
N SER A 223 7.92 -8.40 5.66
CA SER A 223 7.55 -9.81 5.85
C SER A 223 6.34 -9.96 6.73
N VAL A 224 5.59 -11.02 6.49
CA VAL A 224 4.35 -11.33 7.20
C VAL A 224 4.46 -12.73 7.77
N PHE A 225 4.32 -12.85 9.08
CA PHE A 225 4.29 -14.11 9.80
C PHE A 225 2.89 -14.34 10.39
N ARG A 226 2.55 -15.61 10.62
CA ARG A 226 1.34 -15.93 11.40
C ARG A 226 1.55 -15.47 12.83
N SER A 227 0.50 -14.97 13.48
CA SER A 227 0.53 -14.85 14.94
C SER A 227 0.38 -16.23 15.58
N ASN A 228 0.94 -16.36 16.77
CA ASN A 228 0.78 -17.55 17.60
C ASN A 228 -0.54 -17.52 18.37
N ASP A 229 -1.23 -16.37 18.43
CA ASP A 229 -2.55 -16.22 19.04
C ASP A 229 -3.63 -16.14 17.95
N ILE A 230 -4.61 -17.04 18.05
CA ILE A 230 -5.74 -17.12 17.12
C ILE A 230 -6.66 -15.89 17.17
N ASN A 231 -6.60 -15.10 18.24
CA ASN A 231 -7.42 -13.90 18.42
C ASN A 231 -6.82 -12.67 17.72
N TYR A 232 -5.57 -12.76 17.27
CA TYR A 232 -4.83 -11.65 16.67
C TYR A 232 -4.54 -11.89 15.19
N GLY A 233 -4.20 -10.80 14.50
CA GLY A 233 -3.80 -10.85 13.12
C GLY A 233 -2.34 -11.25 12.96
N GLN A 234 -1.88 -11.23 11.71
CA GLN A 234 -0.51 -11.54 11.35
C GLN A 234 0.51 -10.58 12.02
N ILE A 235 1.77 -10.99 12.09
CA ILE A 235 2.89 -10.14 12.51
C ILE A 235 3.55 -9.59 11.26
N ILE A 236 3.63 -8.26 11.15
CA ILE A 236 4.46 -7.58 10.16
C ILE A 236 5.86 -7.43 10.73
N HIS A 237 6.87 -7.76 9.93
CA HIS A 237 8.28 -7.57 10.26
C HIS A 237 8.93 -6.74 9.16
N ILE A 238 9.50 -5.61 9.55
CA ILE A 238 10.21 -4.71 8.66
C ILE A 238 11.68 -4.74 9.02
N TYR A 239 12.50 -4.89 7.99
CA TYR A 239 13.95 -4.97 8.12
C TYR A 239 14.61 -3.98 7.18
N VAL A 240 15.59 -3.21 7.66
CA VAL A 240 16.45 -2.37 6.82
C VAL A 240 17.85 -2.92 6.89
N TYR A 241 18.43 -3.23 5.73
CA TYR A 241 19.76 -3.82 5.66
C TYR A 241 20.82 -2.75 5.88
N LYS A 242 21.85 -3.09 6.65
CA LYS A 242 23.01 -2.22 6.84
C LYS A 242 23.71 -1.95 5.50
N PRO A 243 23.96 -0.68 5.13
CA PRO A 243 24.70 -0.38 3.91
C PRO A 243 26.14 -0.88 4.01
N LYS A 244 26.68 -1.35 2.88
CA LYS A 244 28.10 -1.72 2.77
C LYS A 244 29.02 -0.50 2.73
N ASP A 245 28.51 0.64 2.26
CA ASP A 245 29.26 1.89 2.21
C ASP A 245 29.41 2.48 3.62
N LYS A 246 30.65 2.55 4.10
CA LYS A 246 30.98 3.10 5.42
C LYS A 246 30.65 4.58 5.54
N LYS A 247 30.84 5.38 4.47
CA LYS A 247 30.52 6.82 4.51
C LYS A 247 29.02 7.04 4.72
N LEU A 248 28.22 6.28 3.98
CA LEU A 248 26.76 6.28 4.13
C LEU A 248 26.34 5.82 5.53
N LEU A 249 26.96 4.77 6.06
CA LEU A 249 26.67 4.30 7.42
C LEU A 249 26.99 5.36 8.48
N ASP A 250 28.14 6.03 8.37
CA ASP A 250 28.56 7.07 9.32
C ASP A 250 27.62 8.29 9.24
N GLU A 251 27.16 8.65 8.05
CA GLU A 251 26.14 9.70 7.83
C GLU A 251 24.81 9.35 8.52
N LEU A 252 24.29 8.14 8.27
CA LEU A 252 23.05 7.67 8.87
C LEU A 252 23.15 7.62 10.40
N THR A 253 24.26 7.12 10.93
CA THR A 253 24.48 7.05 12.39
C THR A 253 24.43 8.44 13.04
N ARG A 254 24.99 9.46 12.37
CA ARG A 254 24.90 10.86 12.85
C ARG A 254 23.47 11.39 12.80
N GLN A 255 22.72 11.08 11.74
CA GLN A 255 21.32 11.49 11.61
C GLN A 255 20.47 10.83 12.69
N PHE A 256 20.64 9.53 12.94
CA PHE A 256 19.87 8.79 13.95
C PHE A 256 20.12 9.32 15.37
N ALA A 257 21.35 9.71 15.68
CA ALA A 257 21.70 10.29 16.98
C ALA A 257 20.88 11.57 17.31
N LEU A 258 20.38 12.29 16.30
CA LEU A 258 19.52 13.47 16.49
C LEU A 258 18.12 13.11 17.01
N PHE A 259 17.67 11.87 16.83
CA PHE A 259 16.34 11.40 17.22
C PHE A 259 16.35 10.55 18.50
N ALA A 260 17.53 10.23 19.02
CA ALA A 260 17.71 9.42 20.24
C ALA A 260 17.69 10.25 21.55
N ILE A 261 17.41 11.56 21.45
CA ILE A 261 17.33 12.53 22.55
C ILE A 261 15.86 12.79 22.88
#